data_AF-A0A3B8K0H9-F1
#
_entry.id   AF-A0A3B8K0H9-F1
#
_cell.length_a   1.000
_cell.length_b   1.000
_cell.length_c   1.000
_cell.angle_alpha   90.00
_cell.angle_beta   90.00
_cell.angle_gamma   90.00
#
_symmetry.space_group_name_H-M   'P 1'
#
loop_
_entity.id
_entity.type
_entity.pdbx_description
1 polymer ?
#
loop_
_entity_poly.entity_id
_entity_poly.type
_entity_poly.pdbx_seq_one_letter_code
_entity_poly.pdbx_strand_id
1 'polypeptide(L)'
;MKKKALLAGTILVLLVVIVSGAFKLAQKKQGVELIRSTDTLETEDLTLLERMYFDVFNDGKDESIELYTSAERGPDGLMWWDTGHRWLLLVRNKDKIFPLFDDWVQHGQIEFCVVAFNKSRIVSPEDADLETHIYVMKNGQSISLFDYYWDKQNHYFKKEIIFNPPYQWYGKSSSKYSDYNLLIEPSLD
;
A
#
# COMPACT_ATOMS: atom_id res chain seq x y z
N MET A 1 -24.10 -52.24 -20.47
CA MET A 1 -23.01 -51.27 -20.75
C MET A 1 -23.46 -49.80 -20.66
N LYS A 2 -24.62 -49.41 -21.22
CA LYS A 2 -25.11 -48.01 -21.22
C LYS A 2 -25.22 -47.32 -19.84
N LYS A 3 -25.68 -48.03 -18.80
CA LYS A 3 -25.84 -47.45 -17.44
C LYS A 3 -24.50 -47.08 -16.76
N LYS A 4 -23.43 -47.86 -16.99
CA LYS A 4 -22.10 -47.57 -16.43
C LYS A 4 -21.44 -46.37 -17.12
N ALA A 5 -21.63 -46.24 -18.44
CA ALA A 5 -21.16 -45.09 -19.21
C ALA A 5 -21.89 -43.79 -18.83
N LEU A 6 -23.22 -43.86 -18.60
CA LEU A 6 -24.00 -42.72 -18.13
C LEU A 6 -23.54 -42.24 -16.74
N LEU A 7 -23.32 -43.17 -15.80
CA LEU A 7 -22.86 -42.86 -14.44
C LEU A 7 -21.44 -42.27 -14.43
N ALA A 8 -20.53 -42.79 -15.25
CA ALA A 8 -19.19 -42.23 -15.40
C ALA A 8 -19.20 -40.82 -15.98
N GLY A 9 -20.10 -40.56 -16.94
CA GLY A 9 -20.30 -39.23 -17.53
C GLY A 9 -20.79 -38.21 -16.50
N THR A 10 -21.77 -38.56 -15.66
CA THR A 10 -22.27 -37.65 -14.60
C THR A 10 -21.23 -37.37 -13.53
N ILE A 11 -20.44 -38.36 -13.11
CA ILE A 11 -19.36 -38.16 -12.13
C ILE A 11 -18.28 -37.22 -12.69
N LEU A 12 -17.93 -37.35 -13.97
CA LEU A 12 -16.95 -36.48 -14.62
C LEU A 12 -17.44 -35.03 -14.67
N VAL A 13 -18.71 -34.80 -15.02
CA VAL A 13 -19.30 -33.45 -15.02
C VAL A 13 -19.32 -32.85 -13.62
N LEU A 14 -19.67 -33.64 -12.60
CA LEU A 14 -19.67 -33.16 -11.21
C LEU A 14 -18.26 -32.76 -10.74
N LEU A 15 -17.24 -33.55 -11.08
CA LEU A 15 -15.85 -33.23 -10.78
C LEU A 15 -15.39 -31.94 -11.48
N VAL A 16 -15.75 -31.73 -12.75
CA VAL A 16 -15.43 -30.49 -13.48
C VAL A 16 -16.12 -29.27 -12.85
N VAL A 17 -17.36 -29.41 -12.41
CA VAL A 17 -18.09 -28.33 -11.71
C VAL A 17 -17.49 -28.03 -10.34
N ILE A 18 -17.08 -29.04 -9.58
CA ILE A 18 -16.41 -28.87 -8.28
C ILE A 18 -15.04 -28.22 -8.45
N VAL A 19 -14.23 -28.67 -9.42
CA VAL A 19 -12.91 -28.10 -9.70
C VAL A 19 -13.05 -26.65 -10.17
N SER A 20 -13.96 -26.34 -11.10
CA SER A 20 -14.18 -24.97 -11.56
C SER A 20 -14.75 -24.04 -10.46
N GLY A 21 -15.62 -24.56 -9.59
CA GLY A 21 -16.12 -23.84 -8.40
C GLY A 21 -15.01 -23.56 -7.39
N ALA A 22 -14.15 -24.54 -7.10
CA ALA A 22 -13.00 -24.39 -6.21
C ALA A 22 -11.96 -23.42 -6.78
N PHE A 23 -11.71 -23.45 -8.10
CA PHE A 23 -10.85 -22.47 -8.78
C PHE A 23 -11.41 -21.05 -8.71
N LYS A 24 -12.74 -20.86 -8.83
CA LYS A 24 -13.37 -19.55 -8.64
C LYS A 24 -13.32 -19.07 -7.19
N LEU A 25 -13.42 -19.97 -6.22
CA LEU A 25 -13.32 -19.62 -4.79
C LEU A 25 -11.88 -19.30 -4.37
N ALA A 26 -10.90 -20.00 -4.97
CA ALA A 26 -9.47 -19.73 -4.78
C ALA A 26 -9.01 -18.44 -5.50
N GLN A 27 -9.71 -18.02 -6.56
CA GLN A 27 -9.47 -16.76 -7.27
C GLN A 27 -10.43 -15.64 -6.87
N LYS A 28 -10.62 -15.38 -5.57
CA LYS A 28 -10.95 -14.01 -5.15
C LYS A 28 -9.70 -13.15 -5.40
N LYS A 29 -9.44 -12.86 -6.68
CA LYS A 29 -8.38 -11.98 -7.17
C LYS A 29 -8.61 -10.65 -6.47
N GLN A 30 -7.78 -10.33 -5.48
CA GLN A 30 -7.78 -9.01 -4.88
C GLN A 30 -7.52 -8.04 -6.04
N GLY A 31 -8.53 -7.22 -6.36
CA GLY A 31 -8.50 -6.36 -7.53
C GLY A 31 -7.42 -5.29 -7.36
N VAL A 32 -6.74 -4.95 -8.45
CA VAL A 32 -5.88 -3.77 -8.50
C VAL A 32 -6.78 -2.55 -8.43
N GLU A 33 -6.59 -1.72 -7.40
CA GLU A 33 -7.26 -0.43 -7.27
C GLU A 33 -6.46 0.64 -8.02
N LEU A 34 -7.14 1.57 -8.70
CA LEU A 34 -6.49 2.64 -9.48
C LEU A 34 -6.61 3.96 -8.72
N ILE A 35 -5.47 4.59 -8.46
CA ILE A 35 -5.39 5.85 -7.70
C ILE A 35 -4.99 6.97 -8.66
N ARG A 36 -5.97 7.80 -8.97
CA ARG A 36 -5.81 8.97 -9.85
C ARG A 36 -5.39 10.18 -9.04
N SER A 37 -4.84 11.17 -9.73
CA SER A 37 -4.57 12.46 -9.09
C SER A 37 -5.87 13.18 -8.76
N THR A 38 -5.81 13.96 -7.69
CA THR A 38 -6.77 15.00 -7.35
C THR A 38 -6.05 16.35 -7.39
N ASP A 39 -6.79 17.39 -7.80
CA ASP A 39 -6.30 18.77 -7.81
C ASP A 39 -6.33 19.39 -6.41
N THR A 40 -7.19 18.87 -5.53
CA THR A 40 -7.38 19.36 -4.16
C THR A 40 -7.39 18.20 -3.18
N LEU A 41 -6.66 18.37 -2.08
CA LEU A 41 -6.71 17.48 -0.92
C LEU A 41 -6.49 18.31 0.33
N GLU A 42 -7.45 18.29 1.24
CA GLU A 42 -7.39 19.05 2.48
C GLU A 42 -6.43 18.35 3.46
N THR A 43 -5.34 19.04 3.80
CA THR A 43 -4.34 18.60 4.78
C THR A 43 -4.12 19.63 5.90
N GLU A 44 -4.92 20.70 5.92
CA GLU A 44 -4.74 21.84 6.84
C GLU A 44 -4.93 21.43 8.30
N ASP A 45 -5.91 20.55 8.55
CA ASP A 45 -6.21 19.99 9.87
C ASP A 45 -5.41 18.71 10.17
N LEU A 46 -4.39 18.39 9.38
CA LEU A 46 -3.56 17.20 9.57
C LEU A 46 -2.13 17.58 9.95
N THR A 47 -1.57 16.82 10.87
CA THR A 47 -0.18 16.91 11.26
C THR A 47 0.69 16.16 10.27
N LEU A 48 1.62 16.86 9.60
CA LEU A 48 2.70 16.24 8.83
C LEU A 48 3.68 15.54 9.79
N LEU A 49 3.84 14.23 9.62
CA LEU A 49 4.75 13.38 10.39
C LEU A 49 6.10 13.22 9.69
N GLU A 50 6.06 12.95 8.38
CA GLU A 50 7.24 12.64 7.59
C GLU A 50 7.06 13.14 6.16
N ARG A 51 8.15 13.65 5.57
CA ARG A 51 8.25 13.96 4.16
C ARG A 51 9.60 13.48 3.65
N MET A 52 9.59 12.71 2.57
CA MET A 52 10.80 12.35 1.82
C MET A 52 10.63 12.66 0.34
N TYR A 53 11.74 12.67 -0.39
CA TYR A 53 11.78 12.96 -1.83
C TYR A 53 12.38 11.76 -2.57
N PHE A 54 11.73 11.34 -3.66
CA PHE A 54 12.16 10.21 -4.48
C PHE A 54 11.55 10.31 -5.88
N ASP A 55 12.28 9.93 -6.94
CA ASP A 55 11.75 9.80 -8.31
C ASP A 55 10.82 8.58 -8.40
N VAL A 56 9.55 8.77 -8.04
CA VAL A 56 8.54 7.70 -8.06
C VAL A 56 7.97 7.54 -9.46
N PHE A 57 7.98 8.60 -10.26
CA PHE A 57 7.45 8.57 -11.63
C PHE A 57 8.46 8.06 -12.66
N ASN A 58 9.71 7.84 -12.24
CA ASN A 58 10.85 7.45 -13.06
C ASN A 58 10.98 8.39 -14.27
N ASP A 59 10.98 9.69 -13.98
CA ASP A 59 11.11 10.78 -14.96
C ASP A 59 12.35 11.66 -14.74
N GLY A 60 13.19 11.29 -13.78
CA GLY A 60 14.43 11.98 -13.41
C GLY A 60 14.21 13.17 -12.46
N LYS A 61 13.03 13.29 -11.84
CA LYS A 61 12.72 14.34 -10.86
C LYS A 61 12.07 13.73 -9.65
N ASP A 62 12.48 14.21 -8.49
CA ASP A 62 11.89 13.73 -7.24
C ASP A 62 10.47 14.28 -7.04
N GLU A 63 9.57 13.39 -6.64
CA GLU A 63 8.29 13.69 -6.03
C GLU A 63 8.40 13.71 -4.51
N SER A 64 7.50 14.47 -3.83
CA SER A 64 7.38 14.34 -2.38
C SER A 64 6.44 13.20 -2.01
N ILE A 65 6.86 12.39 -1.05
CA ILE A 65 6.05 11.38 -0.38
C ILE A 65 5.80 11.90 1.02
N GLU A 66 4.53 12.10 1.36
CA GLU A 66 4.12 12.85 2.56
C GLU A 66 3.18 12.01 3.41
N LEU A 67 3.51 11.87 4.69
CA LEU A 67 2.75 11.11 5.68
C LEU A 67 2.12 12.06 6.70
N TYR A 68 0.80 12.05 6.76
CA TYR A 68 -0.02 12.88 7.63
C TYR A 68 -0.84 12.04 8.60
N THR A 69 -1.20 12.64 9.74
CA THR A 69 -2.17 12.06 10.68
C THR A 69 -3.08 13.14 11.26
N SER A 70 -4.29 12.75 11.71
CA SER A 70 -5.16 13.64 12.49
C SER A 70 -4.72 13.83 13.94
N ALA A 71 -3.73 13.06 14.42
CA ALA A 71 -3.19 13.29 15.76
C ALA A 71 -2.48 14.64 15.81
N GLU A 72 -2.68 15.40 16.88
CA GLU A 72 -2.06 16.70 17.07
C GLU A 72 -0.77 16.60 17.90
N ARG A 73 0.07 17.63 17.80
CA ARG A 73 1.19 17.81 18.73
C ARG A 73 0.70 18.61 19.94
N GLY A 74 1.03 18.14 21.13
CA GLY A 74 0.77 18.86 22.37
C GLY A 74 1.65 20.10 22.52
N PRO A 75 1.43 20.91 23.58
CA PRO A 75 2.28 22.05 23.93
C PRO A 75 3.74 21.68 24.19
N ASP A 76 4.03 20.42 24.48
CA ASP A 76 5.38 19.87 24.66
C ASP A 76 6.06 19.45 23.34
N GLY A 77 5.37 19.61 22.21
CA GLY A 77 5.84 19.21 20.88
C GLY A 77 5.74 17.71 20.61
N LEU A 78 5.29 16.91 21.59
CA LEU A 78 5.11 15.47 21.44
C LEU A 78 3.76 15.16 20.80
N MET A 79 3.69 14.07 20.06
CA MET A 79 2.43 13.60 19.47
C MET A 79 1.47 13.12 20.55
N TRP A 80 0.24 13.64 20.54
CA TRP A 80 -0.86 13.20 21.40
C TRP A 80 -1.64 12.09 20.72
N TRP A 81 -1.13 10.88 20.83
CA TRP A 81 -1.78 9.68 20.31
C TRP A 81 -3.03 9.32 21.13
N ASP A 82 -4.04 8.79 20.43
CA ASP A 82 -5.30 8.32 21.00
C ASP A 82 -5.61 6.94 20.37
N THR A 83 -6.77 6.37 20.68
CA THR A 83 -7.23 5.04 20.27
C THR A 83 -7.34 4.86 18.76
N GLY A 84 -7.45 5.93 17.98
CA GLY A 84 -7.33 5.87 16.53
C GLY A 84 -7.21 7.25 15.91
N HIS A 85 -6.66 7.28 14.70
CA HIS A 85 -6.44 8.50 13.94
C HIS A 85 -6.66 8.24 12.45
N ARG A 86 -6.96 9.30 11.70
CA ARG A 86 -6.88 9.29 10.24
C ARG A 86 -5.40 9.28 9.89
N TRP A 87 -5.03 8.46 8.92
CA TRP A 87 -3.70 8.44 8.35
C TRP A 87 -3.81 8.67 6.85
N LEU A 88 -3.02 9.61 6.35
CA LEU A 88 -2.99 9.99 4.94
C LEU A 88 -1.55 9.89 4.44
N LEU A 89 -1.29 8.96 3.52
CA LEU A 89 -0.05 8.92 2.75
C LEU A 89 -0.34 9.36 1.33
N LEU A 90 0.44 10.31 0.82
CA LEU A 90 0.28 10.80 -0.54
C LEU A 90 1.62 10.95 -1.26
N VAL A 91 1.55 10.92 -2.59
CA VAL A 91 2.62 11.38 -3.49
C VAL A 91 2.18 12.68 -4.11
N ARG A 92 3.04 13.70 -4.09
CA ARG A 92 2.76 15.01 -4.67
C ARG A 92 3.83 15.36 -5.70
N ASN A 93 3.37 15.69 -6.91
CA ASN A 93 4.19 16.27 -7.97
C ASN A 93 3.56 17.60 -8.39
N LYS A 94 4.13 18.71 -7.89
CA LYS A 94 3.59 20.06 -8.08
C LYS A 94 2.11 20.11 -7.66
N ASP A 95 1.22 20.37 -8.61
CA ASP A 95 -0.22 20.52 -8.38
C ASP A 95 -0.98 19.18 -8.40
N LYS A 96 -0.31 18.07 -8.74
CA LYS A 96 -0.93 16.74 -8.76
C LYS A 96 -0.71 16.01 -7.45
N ILE A 97 -1.80 15.57 -6.83
CA ILE A 97 -1.78 14.86 -5.55
C ILE A 97 -2.36 13.46 -5.74
N PHE A 98 -1.63 12.43 -5.32
CA PHE A 98 -2.05 11.03 -5.38
C PHE A 98 -2.20 10.49 -3.96
N PRO A 99 -3.42 10.40 -3.41
CA PRO A 99 -3.64 9.86 -2.06
C PRO A 99 -3.50 8.33 -2.09
N LEU A 100 -2.32 7.83 -1.77
CA LEU A 100 -2.04 6.39 -1.79
C LEU A 100 -2.82 5.66 -0.71
N PHE A 101 -2.84 6.22 0.50
CA PHE A 101 -3.59 5.66 1.63
C PHE A 101 -4.32 6.79 2.34
N ASP A 102 -5.63 6.64 2.57
CA ASP A 102 -6.44 7.58 3.34
C ASP A 102 -7.51 6.78 4.10
N ASP A 103 -7.21 6.44 5.35
CA ASP A 103 -8.10 5.61 6.17
C ASP A 103 -7.88 5.86 7.66
N TRP A 104 -8.87 5.47 8.45
CA TRP A 104 -8.78 5.45 9.91
C TRP A 104 -8.05 4.19 10.40
N VAL A 105 -7.07 4.37 11.28
CA VAL A 105 -6.32 3.28 11.89
C VAL A 105 -6.54 3.30 13.41
N GLN A 106 -7.12 2.22 13.93
CA GLN A 106 -7.33 2.02 15.37
C GLN A 106 -6.16 1.27 15.99
N HIS A 107 -5.70 1.77 17.15
CA HIS A 107 -4.65 1.21 17.99
C HIS A 107 -3.40 0.86 17.18
N GLY A 108 -2.96 1.78 16.31
CA GLY A 108 -1.94 1.47 15.34
C GLY A 108 -1.38 2.68 14.61
N GLN A 109 -0.54 2.36 13.65
CA GLN A 109 0.18 3.27 12.78
C GLN A 109 0.23 2.73 11.36
N ILE A 110 0.69 3.56 10.44
CA ILE A 110 1.16 3.08 9.13
C ILE A 110 2.67 3.29 9.03
N GLU A 111 3.32 2.33 8.39
CA GLU A 111 4.73 2.39 8.02
C GLU A 111 4.79 2.30 6.49
N PHE A 112 5.67 3.04 5.85
CA PHE A 112 5.88 2.93 4.41
C PHE A 112 7.36 2.79 4.07
N CYS A 113 7.66 2.18 2.93
CA CYS A 113 9.01 2.15 2.38
C CYS A 113 8.97 2.29 0.86
N VAL A 114 10.01 2.92 0.32
CA VAL A 114 10.22 3.07 -1.12
C VAL A 114 11.27 2.06 -1.55
N VAL A 115 10.97 1.27 -2.58
CA VAL A 115 11.83 0.18 -3.06
C VAL A 115 11.97 0.30 -4.57
N ALA A 116 13.21 0.37 -5.03
CA ALA A 116 13.54 0.35 -6.46
C ALA A 116 13.95 -1.07 -6.89
N PHE A 117 13.29 -1.60 -7.91
CA PHE A 117 13.51 -2.94 -8.42
C PHE A 117 14.21 -2.93 -9.78
N ASN A 118 15.34 -3.63 -9.86
CA ASN A 118 15.99 -3.97 -11.13
C ASN A 118 15.41 -5.28 -11.69
N LYS A 119 14.16 -5.25 -12.19
CA LYS A 119 13.47 -6.47 -12.69
C LYS A 119 14.21 -7.11 -13.87
N SER A 120 14.85 -6.29 -14.69
CA SER A 120 15.63 -6.70 -15.87
C SER A 120 17.00 -7.28 -15.51
N ARG A 121 17.42 -7.22 -14.25
CA ARG A 121 18.73 -7.69 -13.75
C ARG A 121 19.91 -7.08 -14.51
N ILE A 122 19.77 -5.81 -14.90
CA ILE A 122 20.81 -5.05 -15.58
C ILE A 122 22.00 -4.88 -14.60
N VAL A 123 23.21 -5.08 -15.09
CA VAL A 123 24.40 -4.86 -14.26
C VAL A 123 24.65 -3.35 -14.17
N SER A 124 24.62 -2.80 -12.96
CA SER A 124 24.68 -1.34 -12.70
C SER A 124 23.50 -0.58 -13.36
N PRO A 125 22.25 -0.81 -12.91
CA PRO A 125 21.09 -0.14 -13.48
C PRO A 125 21.16 1.38 -13.24
N GLU A 126 20.71 2.15 -14.21
CA GLU A 126 20.40 3.57 -14.04
C GLU A 126 18.95 3.72 -13.54
N ASP A 127 18.54 4.91 -13.09
CA ASP A 127 17.19 5.14 -12.54
C ASP A 127 16.08 4.76 -13.54
N ALA A 128 16.33 4.98 -14.84
CA ALA A 128 15.42 4.60 -15.91
C ALA A 128 15.23 3.09 -16.08
N ASP A 129 16.16 2.28 -15.55
CA ASP A 129 16.11 0.81 -15.58
C ASP A 129 15.38 0.21 -14.38
N LEU A 130 15.07 1.04 -13.37
CA LEU A 130 14.45 0.62 -12.13
C LEU A 130 12.93 0.82 -12.18
N GLU A 131 12.22 -0.03 -11.44
CA GLU A 131 10.79 0.15 -11.17
C GLU A 131 10.61 0.50 -9.70
N THR A 132 10.01 1.65 -9.43
CA THR A 132 9.82 2.16 -8.07
C THR A 132 8.46 1.74 -7.54
N HIS A 133 8.47 1.16 -6.34
CA HIS A 133 7.28 0.76 -5.61
C HIS A 133 7.29 1.41 -4.22
N ILE A 134 6.11 1.74 -3.72
CA ILE A 134 5.89 2.18 -2.35
C ILE A 134 5.08 1.10 -1.66
N TYR A 135 5.66 0.48 -0.64
CA TYR A 135 4.93 -0.47 0.20
C TYR A 135 4.40 0.24 1.43
N VAL A 136 3.14 -0.01 1.77
CA VAL A 136 2.51 0.55 2.97
C VAL A 136 1.98 -0.57 3.83
N MET A 137 2.47 -0.63 5.06
CA MET A 137 2.03 -1.55 6.08
C MET A 137 1.12 -0.81 7.06
N LYS A 138 -0.16 -1.21 7.09
CA LYS A 138 -1.10 -0.81 8.15
C LYS A 138 -0.89 -1.76 9.32
N ASN A 139 -0.44 -1.23 10.46
CA ASN A 139 -0.17 -1.97 11.68
C ASN A 139 -1.02 -1.42 12.83
N GLY A 140 -2.11 -2.09 13.18
CA GLY A 140 -2.92 -1.73 14.35
C GLY A 140 -3.73 -2.91 14.83
N GLN A 141 -5.02 -2.67 15.11
CA GLN A 141 -5.96 -3.75 15.41
C GLN A 141 -6.07 -4.79 14.27
N SER A 142 -5.74 -4.40 13.04
CA SER A 142 -5.53 -5.30 11.91
C SER A 142 -4.17 -5.01 11.25
N ILE A 143 -3.64 -6.01 10.56
CA ILE A 143 -2.44 -5.91 9.74
C ILE A 143 -2.79 -6.03 8.26
N SER A 144 -2.21 -5.17 7.43
CA SER A 144 -2.26 -5.28 5.98
C SER A 144 -1.01 -4.70 5.34
N LEU A 145 -0.64 -5.24 4.18
CA LEU A 145 0.45 -4.75 3.34
C LEU A 145 -0.10 -4.46 1.94
N PHE A 146 0.18 -3.25 1.47
CA PHE A 146 -0.21 -2.77 0.16
C PHE A 146 1.05 -2.43 -0.65
N ASP A 147 0.99 -2.65 -1.96
CA ASP A 147 2.01 -2.25 -2.93
C ASP A 147 1.41 -1.18 -3.84
N TYR A 148 2.07 -0.03 -3.93
CA TYR A 148 1.71 1.07 -4.82
C TYR A 148 2.81 1.28 -5.86
N TYR A 149 2.44 1.31 -7.13
CA TYR A 149 3.40 1.54 -8.21
C TYR A 149 2.81 2.37 -9.34
N TRP A 150 3.66 3.15 -9.98
CA TRP A 150 3.26 4.10 -11.02
C TRP A 150 3.03 3.42 -12.36
N ASP A 151 1.85 3.63 -12.95
CA ASP A 151 1.57 3.24 -14.33
C ASP A 151 1.97 4.40 -15.27
N LYS A 152 3.20 4.33 -15.80
CA LYS A 152 3.76 5.37 -16.67
C LYS A 152 2.93 5.63 -17.94
N GLN A 153 2.23 4.63 -18.45
CA GLN A 153 1.44 4.76 -19.68
C GLN A 153 0.13 5.50 -19.42
N ASN A 154 -0.50 5.25 -18.27
CA ASN A 154 -1.83 5.76 -17.97
C ASN A 154 -1.86 6.90 -16.93
N HIS A 155 -0.70 7.23 -16.36
CA HIS A 155 -0.49 8.31 -15.41
C HIS A 155 -1.36 8.22 -14.14
N TYR A 156 -1.39 7.04 -13.52
CA TYR A 156 -2.01 6.81 -12.22
C TYR A 156 -1.19 5.80 -11.40
N PHE A 157 -1.43 5.73 -10.10
CA PHE A 157 -0.92 4.64 -9.27
C PHE A 157 -1.84 3.43 -9.34
N LYS A 158 -1.25 2.24 -9.28
CA LYS A 158 -1.95 0.99 -9.00
C LYS A 158 -1.68 0.61 -7.55
N LYS A 159 -2.71 0.15 -6.86
CA LYS A 159 -2.62 -0.43 -5.52
C LYS A 159 -2.96 -1.90 -5.59
N GLU A 160 -2.05 -2.72 -5.08
CA GLU A 160 -2.23 -4.15 -4.89
C GLU A 160 -2.25 -4.47 -3.40
N ILE A 161 -3.14 -5.39 -3.02
CA ILE A 161 -3.15 -5.94 -1.67
C ILE A 161 -2.19 -7.14 -1.70
N ILE A 162 -1.06 -7.01 -1.01
CA ILE A 162 -0.05 -8.07 -0.93
C ILE A 162 -0.36 -9.01 0.23
N PHE A 163 -0.87 -8.45 1.33
CA PHE A 163 -1.24 -9.20 2.52
C PHE A 163 -2.42 -8.54 3.20
N ASN A 164 -3.51 -9.29 3.39
CA ASN A 164 -4.64 -8.87 4.20
C ASN A 164 -5.41 -10.11 4.68
N PRO A 165 -4.99 -10.71 5.81
CA PRO A 165 -5.70 -11.85 6.39
C PRO A 165 -7.17 -11.52 6.65
N PRO A 166 -8.13 -12.39 6.29
CA PRO A 166 -9.52 -12.18 6.64
C PRO A 166 -9.75 -12.49 8.13
N TYR A 167 -10.86 -12.01 8.69
CA TYR A 167 -11.34 -12.33 10.05
C TYR A 167 -10.36 -11.98 11.17
N GLN A 168 -9.63 -10.87 11.02
CA GLN A 168 -8.75 -10.36 12.08
C GLN A 168 -9.58 -9.78 13.22
N TRP A 169 -9.24 -10.14 14.46
CA TRP A 169 -9.87 -9.61 15.67
C TRP A 169 -8.96 -8.63 16.41
N TYR A 170 -7.66 -8.95 16.48
CA TYR A 170 -6.62 -8.10 17.05
C TYR A 170 -5.27 -8.42 16.39
N GLY A 171 -4.47 -7.38 16.16
CA GLY A 171 -3.11 -7.45 15.65
C GLY A 171 -2.15 -6.76 16.61
N LYS A 172 -0.92 -7.25 16.68
CA LYS A 172 0.17 -6.60 17.42
C LYS A 172 1.48 -6.81 16.67
N SER A 173 2.09 -5.71 16.25
CA SER A 173 3.46 -5.70 15.73
C SER A 173 4.44 -5.34 16.86
N SER A 174 5.71 -5.70 16.68
CA SER A 174 6.80 -5.35 17.60
C SER A 174 8.02 -4.95 16.78
N SER A 175 8.44 -3.70 16.93
CA SER A 175 9.61 -3.14 16.25
C SER A 175 10.69 -2.78 17.27
N LYS A 176 11.12 -3.77 18.06
CA LYS A 176 12.07 -3.56 19.17
C LYS A 176 13.43 -2.99 18.74
N TYR A 177 13.81 -3.18 17.47
CA TYR A 177 15.15 -2.85 16.96
C TYR A 177 15.12 -1.94 15.71
N SER A 178 14.07 -1.15 15.50
CA SER A 178 14.02 -0.20 14.40
C SER A 178 14.85 1.05 14.72
N ASP A 179 16.18 0.95 14.59
CA ASP A 179 17.08 2.11 14.63
C ASP A 179 17.15 2.75 13.23
N TYR A 180 16.13 3.56 12.89
CA TYR A 180 16.14 4.43 11.70
C TYR A 180 16.26 5.91 12.10
N ASN A 181 17.10 6.22 13.08
CA ASN A 181 17.41 7.61 13.51
C ASN A 181 18.22 8.43 12.46
N LEU A 182 18.07 8.16 11.16
CA LEU A 182 18.91 8.76 10.11
C LEU A 182 18.17 9.52 9.01
N LEU A 183 16.84 9.69 9.05
CA LEU A 183 16.13 10.31 7.91
C LEU A 183 15.10 11.41 8.24
N ILE A 184 15.09 11.99 9.43
CA ILE A 184 14.22 13.16 9.69
C ILE A 184 15.00 14.24 10.45
N GLU A 185 15.52 15.21 9.71
CA GLU A 185 15.58 16.57 10.25
C GLU A 185 14.22 17.23 10.02
N PRO A 186 13.62 17.84 11.06
CA PRO A 186 12.97 19.11 10.90
C PRO A 186 13.90 20.15 11.53
N SER A 187 14.87 20.65 10.76
CA SER A 187 15.42 21.96 11.03
C SER A 187 14.60 22.97 10.23
N LEU A 188 13.65 23.61 10.93
CA LEU A 188 13.16 24.92 10.51
C LEU A 188 13.51 25.84 11.66
N ASP A 189 14.56 26.64 11.45
CA ASP A 189 14.70 27.92 12.16
C ASP A 189 13.41 28.73 12.06
#